data_AF-X0V0D1-F1
#
_entry.id   AF-X0V0D1-F1
#
_cell.length_a   1.000
_cell.length_b   1.000
_cell.length_c   1.000
_cell.angle_alpha   90.00
_cell.angle_beta   90.00
_cell.angle_gamma   90.00
#
_symmetry.space_group_name_H-M   'P 1'
#
loop_
_entity.id
_entity.type
_entity.pdbx_description
1 polymer ?
#
loop_
_entity_poly.entity_id
_entity_poly.type
_entity_poly.pdbx_seq_one_letter_code
_entity_poly.pdbx_strand_id
1 'polypeptide(L)' 'FVRPAEVELLLGNSTKALKKLGWAPETSFEELIKIMIAADLEKIENDIKLFNLNKNRK' A
#
# COMPACT_ATOMS: atom_id res chain seq x y z
N PHE A 1 -15.09 12.10 -15.27
CA PHE A 1 -14.30 10.94 -15.71
C PHE A 1 -15.03 9.69 -15.25
N VAL A 2 -15.57 8.88 -16.17
CA VAL A 2 -16.31 7.64 -15.87
C VAL A 2 -15.60 6.51 -16.58
N ARG A 3 -15.34 5.39 -15.89
CA ARG A 3 -14.81 4.18 -16.51
C ARG A 3 -16.00 3.45 -17.14
N PRO A 4 -16.10 3.33 -18.49
CA PRO A 4 -17.28 2.78 -19.17
C PRO A 4 -17.59 1.32 -18.83
N ALA A 5 -16.62 0.60 -18.27
CA ALA A 5 -16.75 -0.75 -17.77
C ALA A 5 -16.28 -0.77 -16.31
N GLU A 6 -17.19 -0.43 -15.40
CA GLU A 6 -16.95 -0.54 -13.96
C GLU A 6 -17.15 -1.99 -13.51
N VAL A 7 -16.39 -2.41 -12.51
CA VAL A 7 -16.53 -3.76 -11.95
C VAL A 7 -17.29 -3.65 -10.64
N GLU A 8 -18.50 -4.22 -10.58
CA GLU A 8 -19.37 -4.11 -9.41
C GLU A 8 -18.81 -4.78 -8.15
N LEU A 9 -18.19 -5.96 -8.31
CA LEU A 9 -17.64 -6.72 -7.18
C LEU A 9 -16.47 -7.62 -7.62
N LEU A 10 -15.39 -7.59 -6.83
CA LEU A 10 -14.28 -8.54 -6.92
C LEU A 10 -14.15 -9.28 -5.60
N LEU A 11 -14.46 -10.58 -5.60
CA LEU A 11 -14.36 -11.44 -4.44
C LEU A 11 -13.65 -12.75 -4.79
N GLY A 12 -12.39 -12.87 -4.35
CA GLY A 12 -11.58 -14.06 -4.58
C GLY A 12 -11.76 -15.12 -3.49
N ASN A 13 -11.68 -16.40 -3.86
CA ASN A 13 -11.65 -17.53 -2.92
C ASN A 13 -10.31 -18.29 -3.05
N SER A 14 -9.46 -18.18 -2.04
CA SER A 14 -8.12 -18.79 -2.01
C SER A 14 -8.08 -20.22 -1.46
N THR A 15 -9.23 -20.88 -1.23
CA THR A 15 -9.29 -22.22 -0.61
C THR A 15 -8.41 -23.26 -1.32
N LYS A 16 -8.29 -23.20 -2.65
CA LYS A 16 -7.45 -24.11 -3.42
C LYS A 16 -5.96 -23.92 -3.11
N ALA A 17 -5.51 -22.67 -2.96
CA ALA A 17 -4.13 -22.34 -2.64
C ALA A 17 -3.77 -22.81 -1.22
N LEU A 18 -4.66 -22.57 -0.25
CA LEU A 18 -4.48 -23.07 1.11
C LEU A 18 -4.35 -24.60 1.15
N LYS A 19 -5.27 -25.33 0.49
CA LYS A 19 -5.28 -26.79 0.51
C LYS A 19 -4.07 -27.44 -0.15
N LYS A 20 -3.58 -26.87 -1.25
CA LYS A 20 -2.50 -27.48 -2.04
C LYS A 20 -1.11 -26.97 -1.68
N LEU A 21 -1.02 -25.73 -1.23
CA LEU A 21 0.24 -25.02 -1.03
C LEU A 21 0.45 -24.61 0.43
N GLY A 22 -0.55 -24.77 1.30
CA GLY A 22 -0.53 -24.22 2.65
C GLY A 22 -0.56 -22.69 2.69
N TRP A 23 -0.80 -22.04 1.55
CA TRP A 23 -0.71 -20.60 1.43
C TRP A 23 -1.95 -19.90 2.01
N ALA A 24 -1.71 -18.91 2.87
CA ALA A 24 -2.71 -18.00 3.41
C ALA A 24 -2.18 -16.56 3.39
N PRO A 25 -3.04 -15.54 3.25
CA PRO A 25 -2.61 -14.16 3.40
C PRO A 25 -2.20 -13.88 4.84
N GLU A 26 -1.04 -13.27 5.03
CA GLU A 26 -0.52 -12.91 6.35
C GLU A 26 -0.86 -11.46 6.74
N THR A 27 -1.18 -10.61 5.75
CA THR A 27 -1.50 -9.19 5.95
C THR A 27 -3.00 -8.95 5.76
N SER A 28 -3.64 -8.38 6.78
CA SER A 28 -5.02 -7.89 6.70
C SER A 28 -5.12 -6.58 5.90
N PHE A 29 -6.34 -6.18 5.56
CA PHE A 29 -6.58 -4.93 4.85
C PHE A 29 -6.17 -3.70 5.68
N GLU A 30 -6.48 -3.70 6.96
CA GLU A 30 -6.14 -2.61 7.89
C GLU A 30 -4.63 -2.49 8.11
N GLU A 31 -3.91 -3.62 8.17
CA GLU A 31 -2.45 -3.62 8.25
C GLU A 31 -1.82 -3.09 6.96
N LEU A 32 -2.34 -3.48 5.80
CA LEU A 32 -1.88 -2.95 4.52
C LEU A 32 -2.01 -1.43 4.47
N ILE A 33 -3.15 -0.86 4.90
CA ILE A 33 -3.34 0.59 4.99
C ILE A 33 -2.26 1.23 5.86
N LYS A 34 -1.98 0.67 7.05
CA LYS A 34 -0.97 1.20 7.96
C LYS A 34 0.43 1.18 7.35
N ILE A 35 0.81 0.08 6.68
CA ILE A 35 2.10 -0.07 6.01
C ILE A 35 2.26 1.00 4.93
N MET A 36 1.23 1.19 4.10
CA MET A 36 1.26 2.18 3.02
C MET A 36 1.40 3.61 3.55
N ILE A 37 0.58 3.99 4.53
CA ILE A 37 0.60 5.36 5.08
C ILE A 37 1.92 5.63 5.81
N ALA A 38 2.42 4.66 6.58
CA ALA A 38 3.70 4.82 7.27
C ALA A 38 4.85 5.08 6.29
N ALA A 39 4.90 4.33 5.19
CA ALA A 39 5.92 4.50 4.16
C ALA A 39 5.81 5.87 3.46
N ASP A 40 4.60 6.33 3.14
CA ASP A 40 4.40 7.65 2.53
C ASP A 40 4.78 8.80 3.48
N LEU A 41 4.45 8.68 4.77
CA LEU A 41 4.84 9.66 5.79
C LEU A 41 6.36 9.75 5.93
N GLU A 42 7.05 8.60 6.02
CA GLU A 42 8.51 8.56 6.10
C GLU A 42 9.16 9.21 4.87
N LYS A 43 8.64 8.90 3.67
CA LYS A 43 9.12 9.50 2.42
C LYS A 43 8.99 11.02 2.44
N ILE A 44 7.81 11.54 2.80
CA ILE A 44 7.55 12.98 2.84
C ILE A 44 8.43 13.66 3.90
N GLU A 45 8.60 13.04 5.07
CA GLU A 45 9.47 13.57 6.11
C GLU A 45 10.92 13.71 5.63
N ASN A 46 11.42 12.69 4.93
CA ASN A 46 12.76 12.70 4.34
C ASN A 46 12.91 13.77 3.25
N ASP A 47 11.92 13.91 2.37
CA ASP A 47 11.91 14.95 1.33
C ASP A 47 11.94 16.36 1.95
N ILE A 48 11.17 16.59 3.02
CA ILE A 48 11.18 17.86 3.77
C ILE A 48 12.54 18.12 4.42
N LYS A 49 13.13 17.11 5.07
CA LYS A 49 14.47 17.23 5.68
C LYS A 49 15.53 17.60 4.63
N LEU A 50 15.53 16.93 3.48
CA LEU A 50 16.45 17.21 2.37
C LEU A 50 16.25 18.62 1.81
N PHE A 51 15.01 19.05 1.62
CA PHE A 51 14.69 20.41 1.18
C PHE A 51 15.26 21.46 2.16
N ASN A 52 15.03 21.28 3.47
CA ASN A 52 15.52 22.20 4.49
C ASN A 52 17.06 22.25 4.57
N LEU A 53 17.72 21.09 4.44
CA LEU A 53 19.19 21.01 4.40
C LEU A 53 19.77 21.76 3.20
N ASN A 54 19.14 21.64 2.03
CA ASN A 54 19.59 22.31 0.81
C ASN A 54 19.33 23.81 0.83
N LYS A 55 18.26 24.26 1.51
CA LYS A 55 17.98 25.69 1.73
C LYS A 55 19.05 26.36 2.59
N ASN A 56 19.52 25.69 3.65
CA ASN A 56 20.51 26.25 4.59
C ASN A 56 21.95 26.32 4.04
N ARG A 57 22.21 25.73 2.87
CA ARG A 57 23.52 25.74 2.19
C ARG A 57 23.65 26.84 1.13
N LYS A 58 22.56 27.55 0.82
CA LYS A 58 22.53 28.73 -0.06
C LYS A 58 22.39 29.99 0.79
#